data_AF-A0A969BH40-F1
#
_entry.id   AF-A0A969BH40-F1
#
_cell.length_a   1.000
_cell.length_b   1.000
_cell.length_c   1.000
_cell.angle_alpha   90.00
_cell.angle_beta   90.00
_cell.angle_gamma   90.00
#
_symmetry.space_group_name_H-M   'P 1'
#
loop_
_entity.id
_entity.type
_entity.pdbx_description
1 polymer ?
#
loop_
_entity_poly.entity_id
_entity_poly.type
_entity_poly.pdbx_seq_one_letter_code
_entity_poly.pdbx_strand_id
1 'polypeptide(L)'
;MTWIFRRTLSPTSRATISGMAKLQGPGKLRLLWSGQALDSATLASGDSLFSFTFVPRQAGELIYHIEETDSAGHSASHELPLVVERESSLNIVVLQRYPTFDVSYLKNFLAARGHAITLRYQLSKSNYRYEYLNTEKQPWGNISKARLANIDIVMADMESLTGLPGSERRDLESAIKEGLGLVVLHSGIPPKSTPLFRLRSPSQLPTPSNCMFPAWAL
;
A
#
# COMPACT_ATOMS: atom_id res chain seq x y z
N MET A 1 18.70 26.78 -1.28
CA MET A 1 17.31 26.41 -0.93
C MET A 1 17.25 24.89 -0.96
N THR A 2 17.12 24.23 0.20
CA THR A 2 17.18 22.76 0.32
C THR A 2 15.76 22.23 0.41
N TRP A 3 15.32 21.55 -0.64
CA TRP A 3 14.00 20.92 -0.68
C TRP A 3 14.10 19.52 -0.10
N ILE A 4 13.62 19.30 1.13
CA ILE A 4 13.55 17.96 1.72
C ILE A 4 12.15 17.41 1.48
N PHE A 5 11.99 16.62 0.43
CA PHE A 5 10.72 15.97 0.11
C PHE A 5 10.77 14.51 0.58
N ARG A 6 10.23 14.22 1.79
CA ARG A 6 10.05 12.84 2.25
C ARG A 6 8.71 12.30 1.72
N ARG A 7 8.76 11.53 0.65
CA ARG A 7 7.68 10.60 0.28
C ARG A 7 8.26 9.20 0.18
N THR A 8 7.67 8.24 0.88
CA THR A 8 7.95 6.82 0.67
C THR A 8 7.37 6.43 -0.68
N LEU A 9 8.24 6.02 -1.60
CA LEU A 9 7.87 5.53 -2.92
C LEU A 9 8.26 4.06 -3.02
N SER A 10 7.36 3.21 -3.52
CA SER A 10 7.69 1.81 -3.84
C SER A 10 8.34 1.74 -5.23
N PRO A 11 9.35 0.87 -5.45
CA PRO A 11 9.95 0.69 -6.76
C PRO A 11 8.87 0.15 -7.71
N THR A 12 8.92 0.48 -9.00
CA THR A 12 7.92 0.07 -10.02
C THR A 12 6.53 0.73 -9.94
N SER A 13 6.22 1.46 -8.87
CA SER A 13 4.98 2.25 -8.78
C SER A 13 5.14 3.66 -9.35
N ARG A 14 4.06 4.22 -9.91
CA ARG A 14 4.06 5.59 -10.43
C ARG A 14 4.10 6.57 -9.26
N ALA A 15 5.18 7.34 -9.18
CA ALA A 15 5.37 8.42 -8.22
C ALA A 15 4.96 9.76 -8.84
N THR A 16 4.41 10.63 -8.00
CA THR A 16 4.13 12.02 -8.37
C THR A 16 4.80 12.96 -7.38
N ILE A 17 5.53 13.94 -7.91
CA ILE A 17 6.16 15.04 -7.16
C ILE A 17 5.53 16.33 -7.65
N SER A 18 4.99 17.12 -6.74
CA SER A 18 4.38 18.41 -7.07
C SER A 18 4.98 19.50 -6.19
N GLY A 19 5.07 20.70 -6.74
CA GLY A 19 5.65 21.84 -6.05
C GLY A 19 5.33 23.15 -6.76
N MET A 20 5.86 24.24 -6.20
CA MET A 20 5.81 25.56 -6.81
C MET A 20 7.21 25.93 -7.30
N ALA A 21 7.28 26.47 -8.51
CA ALA A 21 8.50 27.03 -9.08
C ALA A 21 8.22 28.46 -9.54
N LYS A 22 9.24 29.30 -9.42
CA LYS A 22 9.19 30.69 -9.86
C LYS A 22 10.20 30.87 -10.98
N LEU A 23 9.70 31.00 -12.20
CA LEU A 23 10.54 31.34 -13.35
C LEU A 23 10.46 32.84 -13.66
N GLN A 24 11.58 33.39 -14.11
CA GLN A 24 11.65 34.79 -14.56
C GLN A 24 10.98 35.00 -15.94
N GLY A 25 10.96 33.96 -16.78
CA GLY A 25 10.26 33.93 -18.07
C GLY A 25 9.53 32.60 -18.31
N PRO A 26 8.78 32.46 -19.43
CA PRO A 26 8.21 31.17 -19.80
C PRO A 26 9.32 30.16 -20.04
N GLY A 27 9.23 29.00 -19.40
CA GLY A 27 10.30 28.03 -19.43
C GLY A 27 9.84 26.60 -19.23
N LYS A 28 10.82 25.69 -19.24
CA LYS A 28 10.60 24.25 -19.10
C LYS A 28 11.39 23.75 -17.89
N LEU A 29 10.70 23.02 -17.02
CA LEU A 29 11.32 22.22 -15.99
C LEU A 29 11.42 20.77 -16.46
N ARG A 30 12.52 20.10 -16.13
CA ARG A 30 12.77 18.69 -16.42
C ARG A 30 13.19 17.99 -15.14
N LEU A 31 12.62 16.83 -14.88
CA LEU A 31 13.11 15.92 -13.85
C LEU A 31 14.10 14.95 -14.50
N LEU A 32 15.30 14.82 -13.93
CA LEU A 32 16.34 13.94 -14.41
C LEU A 32 16.82 12.97 -13.33
N TRP A 33 17.25 11.81 -13.79
CA TRP A 33 17.98 10.84 -12.98
C TRP A 33 19.10 10.24 -13.82
N SER A 34 20.34 10.28 -13.32
CA SER A 34 21.53 9.81 -14.04
C SER A 34 21.66 10.40 -15.47
N GLY A 35 21.29 11.68 -15.65
CA GLY A 35 21.33 12.37 -16.94
C GLY A 35 20.18 12.03 -17.89
N GLN A 36 19.27 11.12 -17.55
CA GLN A 36 18.08 10.83 -18.33
C GLN A 36 16.90 11.65 -17.82
N ALA A 37 16.23 12.37 -18.73
CA ALA A 37 14.98 13.05 -18.40
C ALA A 37 13.84 12.04 -18.23
N LEU A 38 13.19 12.10 -17.08
CA LEU A 38 12.08 11.24 -16.68
C LEU A 38 10.73 11.88 -17.00
N ASP A 39 10.61 13.19 -16.78
CA ASP A 39 9.41 13.95 -17.06
C ASP A 39 9.74 15.43 -17.28
N SER A 40 8.80 16.21 -17.80
CA SER A 40 8.95 17.65 -17.99
C SER A 40 7.64 18.41 -17.90
N ALA A 41 7.71 19.65 -17.41
CA ALA A 41 6.57 20.56 -17.32
C ALA A 41 6.95 21.90 -17.95
N THR A 42 6.04 22.48 -18.74
CA THR A 42 6.17 23.85 -19.26
C THR A 42 5.43 24.80 -18.35
N LEU A 43 6.09 25.86 -17.89
CA LEU A 43 5.57 26.80 -16.93
C LEU A 43 5.54 28.22 -17.52
N ALA A 44 4.53 28.98 -17.10
CA ALA A 44 4.44 30.40 -17.40
C ALA A 44 5.40 31.20 -16.50
N SER A 45 5.68 32.45 -16.88
CA SER A 45 6.46 33.37 -16.05
C SER A 45 5.76 33.62 -14.71
N GLY A 46 6.53 33.68 -13.62
CA GLY A 46 6.03 33.89 -12.26
C GLY A 46 5.85 32.60 -11.48
N ASP A 47 5.03 32.65 -10.42
CA ASP A 47 4.78 31.51 -9.54
C ASP A 47 3.82 30.52 -10.20
N SER A 48 4.32 29.33 -10.54
CA SER A 48 3.54 28.29 -11.19
C SER A 48 3.66 26.95 -10.47
N LEU A 49 2.54 26.23 -10.37
CA LEU A 49 2.51 24.85 -9.89
C LEU A 49 3.04 23.91 -10.97
N PHE A 50 3.89 22.97 -10.57
CA PHE A 50 4.33 21.87 -11.43
C PHE A 50 4.03 20.52 -10.79
N SER A 51 3.94 19.50 -11.64
CA SER A 51 3.80 18.10 -11.21
C SER A 51 4.58 17.20 -12.16
N PHE A 52 5.49 16.41 -11.61
CA PHE A 52 6.22 15.38 -12.34
C PHE A 52 5.70 14.00 -11.97
N THR A 53 5.59 13.14 -12.96
CA THR A 53 5.17 11.75 -12.83
C THR A 53 6.22 10.82 -13.41
N PHE A 54 6.76 9.92 -12.60
CA PHE A 54 7.79 8.97 -13.03
C PHE A 54 7.71 7.65 -12.26
N VAL A 55 8.46 6.65 -12.68
CA VAL A 55 8.58 5.37 -11.98
C VAL A 55 10.02 5.23 -11.47
N PRO A 56 10.24 5.16 -10.14
CA PRO A 56 11.58 4.92 -9.60
C PRO A 56 12.12 3.57 -10.08
N ARG A 57 13.35 3.58 -10.61
CA ARG A 57 14.01 2.38 -11.16
C ARG A 57 14.80 1.58 -10.13
N GLN A 58 15.16 2.20 -9.01
CA GLN A 58 15.92 1.58 -7.94
C GLN A 58 15.40 2.04 -6.59
N ALA A 59 15.57 1.20 -5.57
CA ALA A 59 15.31 1.55 -4.18
C ALA A 59 16.59 2.12 -3.52
N GLY A 60 16.42 2.94 -2.48
CA GLY A 60 17.50 3.54 -1.71
C GLY A 60 17.34 5.06 -1.56
N GLU A 61 18.38 5.69 -1.02
CA GLU A 61 18.52 7.14 -0.96
C GLU A 61 19.10 7.64 -2.29
N LEU A 62 18.29 8.38 -3.04
CA LEU A 62 18.57 8.77 -4.42
C LEU A 62 18.57 10.29 -4.56
N ILE A 63 19.49 10.81 -5.37
CA ILE A 63 19.52 12.23 -5.72
C ILE A 63 19.03 12.37 -7.16
N TYR A 64 17.87 13.00 -7.31
CA TYR A 64 17.32 13.42 -8.59
C TYR A 64 17.73 14.86 -8.88
N HIS A 65 17.65 15.27 -10.13
CA HIS A 65 17.93 16.66 -10.53
C HIS A 65 16.69 17.28 -11.17
N ILE A 66 16.39 18.53 -10.83
CA ILE A 66 15.43 19.35 -11.55
C ILE A 66 16.24 20.38 -12.34
N GLU A 67 16.15 20.30 -13.66
CA GLU A 67 16.72 21.31 -14.55
C GLU A 67 15.64 22.29 -14.98
N GLU A 68 15.94 23.57 -14.79
CA GLU A 68 15.17 24.70 -15.29
C GLU A 68 15.82 25.22 -16.57
N THR A 69 15.00 25.51 -17.59
CA THR A 69 15.44 26.23 -18.79
C THR A 69 14.44 27.32 -19.10
N ASP A 70 14.88 28.58 -19.04
CA ASP A 70 14.07 29.73 -19.45
C ASP A 70 14.22 29.99 -20.96
N SER A 71 13.20 30.62 -21.54
CA SER A 71 13.21 31.22 -22.88
C SER A 71 14.41 32.12 -23.17
N ALA A 72 15.01 32.73 -22.14
CA ALA A 72 16.20 33.56 -22.24
C ALA A 72 17.53 32.77 -22.32
N GLY A 73 17.49 31.44 -22.26
CA GLY A 73 18.67 30.57 -22.32
C GLY A 73 19.37 30.33 -20.98
N HIS A 74 18.84 30.85 -19.88
CA HIS A 74 19.33 30.54 -18.55
C HIS A 74 18.97 29.10 -18.18
N SER A 75 19.94 28.36 -17.64
CA SER A 75 19.74 27.03 -17.09
C SER A 75 20.19 26.96 -15.63
N ALA A 76 19.37 26.34 -14.79
CA ALA A 76 19.69 26.06 -13.40
C ALA A 76 19.42 24.58 -13.11
N SER A 77 20.20 23.98 -12.22
CA SER A 77 20.02 22.59 -11.80
C SER A 77 19.93 22.52 -10.29
N HIS A 78 18.95 21.77 -9.80
CA HIS A 78 18.64 21.62 -8.38
C HIS A 78 18.61 20.15 -7.98
N GLU A 79 19.28 19.82 -6.88
CA GLU A 79 19.24 18.47 -6.31
C GLU A 79 17.93 18.24 -5.55
N LEU A 80 17.36 17.04 -5.73
CA LEU A 80 16.17 16.56 -5.04
C LEU A 80 16.46 15.19 -4.40
N PRO A 81 16.77 15.15 -3.10
CA PRO A 81 16.96 13.90 -2.38
C PRO A 81 15.62 13.20 -2.17
N LEU A 82 15.52 11.94 -2.60
CA LEU A 82 14.34 11.08 -2.46
C LEU A 82 14.75 9.76 -1.80
N VAL A 83 13.89 9.24 -0.92
CA VAL A 83 14.06 7.90 -0.32
C VAL A 83 13.02 6.98 -0.95
N VAL A 84 13.48 6.00 -1.71
CA VAL A 84 12.64 4.97 -2.33
C VAL A 84 12.79 3.70 -1.51
N GLU A 85 11.73 3.29 -0.80
CA GLU A 85 11.78 2.08 0.00
C GLU A 85 11.73 0.85 -0.92
N ARG A 86 12.32 -0.27 -0.49
CA ARG A 86 12.13 -1.53 -1.21
C ARG A 86 10.70 -2.01 -0.97
N GLU A 87 10.05 -2.54 -2.01
CA GLU A 87 8.80 -3.27 -1.83
C GLU A 87 9.09 -4.48 -0.95
N SER A 88 8.54 -4.49 0.27
CA SER A 88 8.73 -5.58 1.22
C SER A 88 7.78 -6.72 0.89
N SER A 89 8.30 -7.96 0.91
CA SER A 89 7.44 -9.15 0.84
C SER A 89 6.50 -9.17 2.05
N LEU A 90 5.23 -9.46 1.78
CA LEU A 90 4.22 -9.63 2.81
C LEU A 90 3.98 -11.12 3.00
N ASN A 91 3.78 -11.54 4.24
CA ASN A 91 3.34 -12.87 4.61
C ASN A 91 1.81 -12.86 4.72
N ILE A 92 1.16 -13.50 3.74
CA ILE A 92 -0.29 -13.47 3.56
C ILE A 92 -0.84 -14.87 3.79
N VAL A 93 -1.88 -14.98 4.61
CA VAL A 93 -2.65 -16.21 4.77
C VAL A 93 -4.05 -16.02 4.19
N VAL A 94 -4.49 -16.94 3.33
CA VAL A 94 -5.83 -16.93 2.76
C VAL A 94 -6.64 -18.10 3.32
N LEU A 95 -7.77 -17.81 3.96
CA LEU A 95 -8.70 -18.78 4.54
C LEU A 95 -9.95 -18.85 3.69
N GLN A 96 -10.17 -19.99 3.04
CA GLN A 96 -11.36 -20.19 2.21
C GLN A 96 -11.91 -21.60 2.35
N ARG A 97 -13.17 -21.79 1.97
CA ARG A 97 -13.75 -23.14 1.86
C ARG A 97 -13.49 -23.74 0.49
N TYR A 98 -13.67 -22.94 -0.57
CA TYR A 98 -13.50 -23.39 -1.95
C TYR A 98 -12.66 -22.38 -2.75
N PRO A 99 -11.88 -22.83 -3.74
CA PRO A 99 -11.18 -21.94 -4.65
C PRO A 99 -12.17 -21.06 -5.43
N THR A 100 -11.92 -19.75 -5.47
CA THR A 100 -12.69 -18.81 -6.29
C THR A 100 -11.83 -18.22 -7.40
N PHE A 101 -12.48 -17.72 -8.46
CA PHE A 101 -11.78 -17.05 -9.56
C PHE A 101 -11.01 -15.83 -9.06
N ASP A 102 -11.65 -14.98 -8.24
CA ASP A 102 -11.05 -13.75 -7.70
C ASP A 102 -9.77 -14.04 -6.92
N VAL A 103 -9.79 -15.05 -6.04
CA VAL A 103 -8.60 -15.43 -5.28
C VAL A 103 -7.54 -16.08 -6.15
N SER A 104 -7.93 -16.82 -7.19
CA SER A 104 -6.97 -17.41 -8.13
C SER A 104 -6.22 -16.33 -8.92
N TYR A 105 -6.89 -15.26 -9.32
CA TYR A 105 -6.24 -14.11 -9.95
C TYR A 105 -5.38 -13.35 -8.94
N LEU A 106 -5.94 -13.03 -7.76
CA LEU A 106 -5.27 -12.24 -6.74
C LEU A 106 -3.99 -12.93 -6.22
N LYS A 107 -4.04 -14.25 -5.96
CA LYS A 107 -2.86 -14.98 -5.47
C LYS A 107 -1.72 -14.96 -6.48
N ASN A 108 -2.02 -15.07 -7.78
CA ASN A 108 -1.01 -15.04 -8.84
C ASN A 108 -0.41 -13.64 -8.99
N PHE A 109 -1.25 -12.60 -8.90
CA PHE A 109 -0.82 -11.19 -8.92
C PHE A 109 0.10 -10.85 -7.75
N LEU A 110 -0.23 -11.33 -6.55
CA LEU A 110 0.58 -11.11 -5.35
C LEU A 110 1.87 -11.93 -5.38
N ALA A 111 1.80 -13.19 -5.83
CA ALA A 111 2.98 -14.04 -5.97
C ALA A 111 3.96 -13.49 -7.01
N ALA A 112 3.47 -12.92 -8.11
CA ALA A 112 4.31 -12.27 -9.12
C ALA A 112 5.07 -11.04 -8.58
N ARG A 113 4.57 -10.41 -7.51
CA ARG A 113 5.26 -9.31 -6.78
C ARG A 113 6.17 -9.80 -5.66
N GLY A 114 6.35 -11.11 -5.51
CA GLY A 114 7.25 -11.69 -4.52
C GLY A 114 6.67 -11.83 -3.12
N HIS A 115 5.37 -11.57 -2.90
CA HIS A 115 4.75 -11.82 -1.61
C HIS A 115 4.64 -13.32 -1.30
N ALA A 116 4.80 -13.69 -0.04
CA ALA A 116 4.64 -15.05 0.46
C ALA A 116 3.16 -15.32 0.79
N ILE A 117 2.60 -16.40 0.24
CA ILE A 117 1.18 -16.69 0.36
C ILE A 117 0.98 -18.14 0.78
N THR A 118 0.20 -18.34 1.84
CA THR A 118 -0.31 -19.65 2.25
C THR A 118 -1.83 -19.65 2.13
N LEU A 119 -2.37 -20.51 1.27
CA LEU A 119 -3.82 -20.71 1.14
C LEU A 119 -4.23 -21.96 1.91
N ARG A 120 -5.27 -21.84 2.74
CA ARG A 120 -5.91 -22.94 3.48
C ARG A 120 -7.34 -23.10 2.99
N TYR A 121 -7.59 -24.17 2.25
CA TYR A 121 -8.92 -24.58 1.78
C TYR A 121 -9.53 -25.61 2.73
N GLN A 122 -10.71 -25.32 3.29
CA GLN A 122 -11.43 -26.25 4.15
C GLN A 122 -12.17 -27.32 3.32
N LEU A 123 -11.69 -28.56 3.37
CA LEU A 123 -12.34 -29.70 2.71
C LEU A 123 -13.44 -30.32 3.57
N SER A 124 -13.26 -30.33 4.90
CA SER A 124 -14.23 -30.82 5.87
C SER A 124 -14.08 -30.08 7.21
N LYS A 125 -14.84 -30.45 8.25
CA LYS A 125 -14.74 -29.83 9.58
C LYS A 125 -13.31 -29.80 10.15
N SER A 126 -12.49 -30.81 9.85
CA SER A 126 -11.13 -30.95 10.38
C SER A 126 -10.06 -31.16 9.31
N ASN A 127 -10.43 -31.25 8.03
CA ASN A 127 -9.49 -31.51 6.95
C ASN A 127 -9.31 -30.27 6.08
N TYR A 128 -8.05 -29.96 5.80
CA TYR A 128 -7.64 -28.79 5.03
C TYR A 128 -6.71 -29.20 3.90
N ARG A 129 -6.83 -28.52 2.77
CA ARG A 129 -5.86 -28.53 1.68
C ARG A 129 -5.07 -27.23 1.72
N TYR A 130 -3.77 -27.32 1.48
CA TYR A 130 -2.88 -26.18 1.48
C TYR A 130 -2.26 -25.94 0.11
N GLU A 131 -2.05 -24.67 -0.21
CA GLU A 131 -1.28 -24.22 -1.36
C GLU A 131 -0.31 -23.13 -0.88
N TYR A 132 0.91 -23.14 -1.43
CA TYR A 132 2.01 -22.27 -1.00
C TYR A 132 2.63 -21.59 -2.21
N LEU A 133 2.82 -20.27 -2.13
CA LEU A 133 3.46 -19.44 -3.16
C LEU A 133 4.55 -18.60 -2.48
N ASN A 134 5.76 -18.61 -3.02
CA ASN A 134 6.94 -17.90 -2.48
C ASN A 134 7.20 -18.16 -0.98
N THR A 135 6.82 -19.33 -0.48
CA THR A 135 7.01 -19.73 0.92
C THR A 135 7.22 -21.24 1.02
N GLU A 136 7.78 -21.68 2.14
CA GLU A 136 8.02 -23.10 2.40
C GLU A 136 6.71 -23.87 2.60
N LYS A 137 6.69 -25.13 2.14
CA LYS A 137 5.54 -26.00 2.28
C LYS A 137 5.46 -26.55 3.70
N GLN A 138 4.83 -25.80 4.59
CA GLN A 138 4.61 -26.22 5.97
C GLN A 138 3.11 -26.18 6.32
N PRO A 139 2.50 -27.30 6.75
CA PRO A 139 1.11 -27.31 7.22
C PRO A 139 0.87 -26.34 8.41
N TRP A 140 0.52 -25.10 8.10
CA TRP A 140 -0.81 -24.55 8.34
C TRP A 140 -1.46 -24.86 9.69
N GLY A 141 -2.20 -25.98 9.73
CA GLY A 141 -3.05 -26.42 10.84
C GLY A 141 -4.08 -25.39 11.31
N ASN A 142 -4.39 -25.45 12.61
CA ASN A 142 -5.28 -24.52 13.32
C ASN A 142 -4.61 -23.15 13.50
N ILE A 143 -5.43 -22.09 13.51
CA ILE A 143 -4.99 -20.74 13.83
C ILE A 143 -4.56 -20.68 15.29
N SER A 144 -3.41 -20.05 15.53
CA SER A 144 -2.93 -19.74 16.87
C SER A 144 -2.13 -18.44 16.85
N LYS A 145 -1.97 -17.80 18.01
CA LYS A 145 -1.13 -16.59 18.12
C LYS A 145 0.29 -16.79 17.57
N ALA A 146 0.92 -17.91 17.91
CA ALA A 146 2.26 -18.24 17.44
C ALA A 146 2.36 -18.32 15.91
N ARG A 147 1.30 -18.81 15.26
CA ARG A 147 1.23 -18.91 13.79
C ARG A 147 0.89 -17.59 13.10
N LEU A 148 0.22 -16.68 13.81
CA LEU A 148 -0.14 -15.35 13.30
C LEU A 148 0.97 -14.31 13.53
N ALA A 149 1.95 -14.58 14.42
CA ALA A 149 2.98 -13.63 14.81
C ALA A 149 3.83 -13.08 13.64
N ASN A 150 4.04 -13.89 12.60
CA ASN A 150 4.82 -13.50 11.41
C ASN A 150 3.95 -13.26 10.17
N ILE A 151 2.62 -13.14 10.36
CA ILE A 151 1.68 -12.89 9.27
C ILE A 151 1.30 -11.42 9.28
N ASP A 152 1.38 -10.77 8.14
CA ASP A 152 1.01 -9.36 7.99
C ASP A 152 -0.49 -9.23 7.72
N ILE A 153 -1.03 -10.13 6.88
CA ILE A 153 -2.41 -10.08 6.42
C ILE A 153 -3.06 -11.46 6.45
N VAL A 154 -4.23 -11.55 7.05
CA VAL A 154 -5.17 -12.65 6.83
C VAL A 154 -6.26 -12.18 5.86
N MET A 155 -6.46 -12.93 4.79
CA MET A 155 -7.60 -12.77 3.88
C MET A 155 -8.56 -13.93 4.12
N ALA A 156 -9.85 -13.66 4.28
CA ALA A 156 -10.79 -14.75 4.56
C ALA A 156 -12.20 -14.47 4.03
N ASP A 157 -12.88 -15.51 3.55
CA ASP A 157 -14.30 -15.42 3.25
C ASP A 157 -15.17 -15.47 4.52
N MET A 158 -16.40 -14.94 4.42
CA MET A 158 -17.30 -14.85 5.57
C MET A 158 -17.61 -16.22 6.19
N GLU A 159 -17.74 -17.25 5.36
CA GLU A 159 -18.05 -18.61 5.84
C GLU A 159 -16.89 -19.20 6.63
N SER A 160 -15.65 -18.97 6.19
CA SER A 160 -14.44 -19.42 6.86
C SER A 160 -14.25 -18.72 8.20
N LEU A 161 -14.53 -17.41 8.23
CA LEU A 161 -14.48 -16.58 9.44
C LEU A 161 -15.54 -16.98 10.49
N THR A 162 -16.78 -17.18 10.05
CA THR A 162 -17.87 -17.61 10.94
C THR A 162 -17.72 -19.07 11.37
N GLY A 163 -17.12 -19.91 10.53
CA GLY A 163 -16.81 -21.31 10.80
C GLY A 163 -15.63 -21.57 11.72
N LEU A 164 -14.86 -20.53 12.11
CA LEU A 164 -13.74 -20.70 13.04
C LEU A 164 -14.20 -21.22 14.42
N PRO A 165 -13.50 -22.21 15.00
CA PRO A 165 -13.67 -22.58 16.40
C PRO A 165 -13.48 -21.38 17.32
N GLY A 166 -14.17 -21.39 18.47
CA GLY A 166 -14.11 -20.26 19.41
C GLY A 166 -12.70 -19.91 19.90
N SER A 167 -11.79 -20.88 19.98
CA SER A 167 -10.37 -20.65 20.30
C SER A 167 -9.64 -19.93 19.17
N GLU A 168 -9.72 -20.43 17.94
CA GLU A 168 -9.10 -19.83 16.75
C GLU A 168 -9.59 -18.40 16.52
N ARG A 169 -10.90 -18.16 16.76
CA ARG A 169 -11.49 -16.83 16.68
C ARG A 169 -10.85 -15.86 17.67
N ARG A 170 -10.69 -16.25 18.94
CA ARG A 170 -10.07 -15.39 19.97
C ARG A 170 -8.62 -15.08 19.65
N ASP A 171 -7.88 -16.05 19.13
CA ASP A 171 -6.49 -15.84 18.73
C ASP A 171 -6.37 -14.88 17.55
N LEU A 172 -7.24 -15.02 16.54
CA LEU A 172 -7.33 -14.09 15.42
C LEU A 172 -7.71 -12.68 15.88
N GLU A 173 -8.72 -12.54 16.73
CA GLU A 173 -9.13 -11.24 17.30
C GLU A 173 -8.02 -10.57 18.10
N SER A 174 -7.22 -11.33 18.86
CA SER A 174 -6.06 -10.82 19.58
C SER A 174 -5.00 -10.31 18.61
N ALA A 175 -4.64 -11.11 17.59
CA ALA A 175 -3.64 -10.72 16.61
C ALA A 175 -4.04 -9.45 15.84
N ILE A 176 -5.33 -9.30 15.51
CA ILE A 176 -5.85 -8.08 14.86
C ILE A 176 -5.66 -6.86 15.76
N LYS A 177 -5.92 -6.98 17.06
CA LYS A 177 -5.68 -5.89 18.02
C LYS A 177 -4.20 -5.55 18.15
N GLU A 178 -3.33 -6.50 17.88
CA GLU A 178 -1.86 -6.38 17.94
C GLU A 178 -1.26 -5.88 16.60
N GLY A 179 -2.07 -5.66 15.56
CA GLY A 179 -1.65 -5.04 14.30
C GLY A 179 -1.80 -5.91 13.05
N LEU A 180 -2.27 -7.16 13.18
CA LEU A 180 -2.55 -8.03 12.03
C LEU A 180 -3.65 -7.43 11.14
N GLY A 181 -3.37 -7.30 9.85
CA GLY A 181 -4.37 -6.91 8.86
C GLY A 181 -5.38 -8.02 8.60
N LEU A 182 -6.67 -7.69 8.53
CA LEU A 182 -7.71 -8.60 8.05
C LEU A 182 -8.42 -8.02 6.83
N VAL A 183 -8.47 -8.81 5.75
CA VAL A 183 -9.28 -8.53 4.56
C VAL A 183 -10.39 -9.56 4.48
N VAL A 184 -11.63 -9.08 4.51
CA VAL A 184 -12.80 -9.94 4.35
C VAL A 184 -13.17 -10.00 2.87
N LEU A 185 -13.05 -11.19 2.29
CA LEU A 185 -13.43 -11.47 0.92
C LEU A 185 -14.92 -11.80 0.88
N HIS A 186 -15.67 -11.09 0.04
CA HIS A 186 -17.10 -11.30 -0.09
C HIS A 186 -17.52 -11.35 -1.55
N SER A 187 -18.15 -12.44 -1.94
CA SER A 187 -18.76 -12.60 -3.25
C SER A 187 -20.28 -12.37 -3.11
N GLY A 188 -20.74 -11.14 -3.30
CA GLY A 188 -22.18 -10.78 -3.27
C GLY A 188 -22.51 -9.53 -2.45
N ILE A 189 -23.70 -9.49 -1.83
CA ILE A 189 -24.14 -8.39 -0.96
C ILE A 189 -23.63 -8.64 0.47
N PRO A 190 -22.87 -7.73 1.10
CA PRO A 190 -22.29 -7.95 2.41
C PRO A 190 -23.38 -8.21 3.47
N PRO A 191 -23.18 -9.16 4.40
CA PRO A 191 -24.16 -9.45 5.45
C PRO A 191 -24.34 -8.24 6.37
N LYS A 192 -25.58 -8.02 6.84
CA LYS A 192 -25.95 -6.87 7.69
C LYS A 192 -25.23 -6.85 9.05
N SER A 193 -24.66 -7.96 9.48
CA SER A 193 -23.82 -8.08 10.68
C SER A 193 -22.83 -9.24 10.54
N THR A 194 -21.67 -9.12 11.18
CA THR A 194 -20.66 -10.18 11.25
C THR A 194 -20.24 -10.39 12.70
N PRO A 195 -20.02 -11.63 13.17
CA PRO A 195 -19.67 -11.88 14.57
C PRO A 195 -18.24 -11.44 14.93
N LEU A 196 -17.37 -11.19 13.93
CA LEU A 196 -15.99 -10.79 14.15
C LEU A 196 -15.82 -9.27 14.28
N PHE A 197 -16.71 -8.49 13.67
CA PHE A 197 -16.71 -7.03 13.76
C PHE A 197 -18.14 -6.52 13.85
N ARG A 198 -18.44 -5.69 14.85
CA ARG A 198 -19.45 -4.66 14.65
C ARG A 198 -18.86 -3.67 13.65
N LEU A 199 -19.25 -3.78 12.38
CA LEU A 199 -19.12 -2.67 11.46
C LEU A 199 -19.80 -1.49 12.14
N ARG A 200 -19.02 -0.47 12.54
CA ARG A 200 -19.62 0.79 12.97
C ARG A 200 -20.45 1.28 11.79
N SER A 201 -21.74 1.49 12.04
CA SER A 201 -22.58 2.18 11.08
C SER A 201 -21.88 3.49 10.66
N PRO A 202 -21.96 3.94 9.41
CA PRO A 202 -21.44 5.25 8.99
C PRO A 202 -21.92 6.40 9.90
N SER A 203 -23.08 6.25 10.53
CA SER A 203 -23.62 7.20 11.52
C SER A 203 -22.88 7.25 12.87
N GLN A 204 -21.91 6.35 13.09
CA GLN A 204 -21.08 6.27 14.29
C GLN A 204 -19.62 6.67 14.02
N LEU A 205 -19.31 7.14 12.82
CA LEU A 205 -18.07 7.88 12.58
C LEU A 205 -18.17 9.21 13.34
N PRO A 206 -17.13 9.64 14.07
CA PRO A 206 -17.13 10.97 14.65
C PRO A 206 -17.31 11.97 13.52
N THR A 207 -18.41 12.72 13.56
CA THR A 207 -18.60 13.87 12.66
C THR A 207 -17.45 14.85 12.90
N PRO A 208 -16.94 15.52 11.84
CA PRO A 208 -15.79 16.42 11.94
C PRO A 208 -16.09 17.73 12.72
N SER A 209 -17.15 17.77 13.52
CA SER A 209 -17.53 18.90 14.37
C SER A 209 -16.65 19.08 15.61
N ASN A 210 -15.68 18.20 15.86
CA ASN A 210 -14.74 18.32 16.99
C ASN A 210 -13.28 18.56 16.57
N CYS A 211 -13.02 18.88 15.30
CA CYS A 211 -11.75 19.49 14.90
C CYS A 211 -11.76 20.97 15.28
N MET A 212 -11.64 21.25 16.59
CA MET A 212 -11.30 22.57 17.08
C MET A 212 -9.84 22.83 16.68
N PHE A 213 -9.64 23.59 15.61
CA PHE A 213 -8.33 24.15 15.28
C PHE A 213 -7.86 25.00 16.47
N PRO A 214 -6.66 24.78 17.02
CA PRO A 214 -6.13 25.69 18.04
C PRO A 214 -5.77 27.03 17.39
N ALA A 215 -6.22 28.12 18.03
CA ALA A 215 -6.21 29.50 17.52
C ALA A 215 -4.84 30.20 17.59
N TRP A 216 -3.74 29.51 17.27
CA TRP A 216 -2.41 30.16 17.18
C TRP A 216 -1.85 30.26 15.75
N ALA A 217 -2.66 29.97 14.74
CA ALA A 217 -2.31 30.25 13.34
C ALA A 217 -2.97 31.56 12.87
N LEU A 218 -2.40 32.68 13.29
CA LEU A 218 -2.41 33.96 12.57
C LEU A 218 -0.96 34.42 12.41
#